data_AF-A0A817D6F2-F1
#
_entry.id   AF-A0A817D6F2-F1
#
_cell.length_a   1.000
_cell.length_b   1.000
_cell.length_c   1.000
_cell.angle_alpha   90.00
_cell.angle_beta   90.00
_cell.angle_gamma   90.00
#
_symmetry.space_group_name_H-M   'P 1'
#
loop_
_entity.id
_entity.type
_entity.pdbx_description
1 polymer ?
#
loop_
_entity_poly.entity_id
_entity_poly.type
_entity_poly.pdbx_seq_one_letter_code
_entity_poly.pdbx_strand_id
1 'polypeptide(L)' 'MQGSYFGKAPFLIDPVTAIKAMTAGKLIDVEFVNGCKIKDPDKSGFSAVIELARLAGILNILWWPRSID' A
#
# COMPACT_ATOMS: atom_id res chain seq x y z
N MET A 1 -5.02 1.85 -9.79
CA MET A 1 -3.98 1.31 -10.69
C MET A 1 -4.15 1.73 -12.15
N GLN A 2 -5.35 1.76 -12.73
CA GLN A 2 -5.48 2.02 -14.18
C GLN A 2 -5.69 3.49 -14.60
N GLY A 3 -5.92 4.44 -13.68
CA GLY A 3 -6.03 5.86 -14.04
C GLY A 3 -7.32 6.18 -14.79
N SER A 4 -7.21 6.69 -16.02
CA SER A 4 -8.27 7.02 -17.00
C SER A 4 -7.88 6.46 -18.39
N TYR A 5 -8.84 6.20 -19.29
CA TYR A 5 -8.62 5.63 -20.64
C TYR A 5 -7.97 4.24 -20.70
N PHE A 6 -8.50 3.27 -19.96
CA PHE A 6 -7.97 1.90 -19.90
C PHE A 6 -8.97 0.87 -20.43
N GLY A 7 -8.47 -0.13 -21.15
CA GLY A 7 -9.22 -1.34 -21.52
C GLY A 7 -9.32 -2.33 -20.37
N LYS A 8 -10.15 -3.37 -20.54
CA LYS A 8 -10.28 -4.44 -19.53
C LYS A 8 -8.93 -5.15 -19.36
N ALA A 9 -8.30 -4.98 -18.21
CA ALA A 9 -7.13 -5.75 -17.84
C ALA A 9 -7.53 -7.18 -17.42
N PRO A 10 -6.74 -8.21 -17.78
CA PRO A 10 -7.00 -9.58 -17.35
C PRO A 10 -6.85 -9.76 -15.83
N PHE A 11 -5.97 -8.96 -15.20
CA PHE A 11 -5.81 -8.86 -13.75
C PHE A 11 -5.14 -7.53 -13.38
N LEU A 12 -5.25 -7.17 -12.10
CA LEU A 12 -4.55 -6.02 -11.50
C LEU A 12 -3.88 -6.50 -10.21
N ILE A 13 -2.57 -6.31 -10.11
CA ILE A 13 -1.80 -6.71 -8.93
C ILE A 13 -1.47 -5.44 -8.16
N ASP A 14 -2.09 -5.27 -7.00
CA ASP A 14 -1.75 -4.15 -6.13
C ASP A 14 -0.37 -4.37 -5.47
N PRO A 15 0.29 -3.30 -5.02
CA PRO A 15 1.61 -3.37 -4.42
C PRO A 15 1.69 -4.30 -3.19
N VAL A 16 0.65 -4.38 -2.36
CA VAL A 16 0.64 -5.28 -1.19
C VAL A 16 0.62 -6.73 -1.66
N THR A 17 -0.22 -7.05 -2.65
CA THR A 17 -0.27 -8.37 -3.27
C THR A 17 1.07 -8.74 -3.93
N ALA A 18 1.70 -7.80 -4.65
CA ALA A 18 3.01 -8.04 -5.25
C ALA A 18 4.10 -8.35 -4.20
N ILE A 19 4.17 -7.55 -3.14
CA ILE A 19 5.16 -7.73 -2.07
C ILE A 19 4.94 -9.05 -1.33
N LYS A 20 3.68 -9.40 -1.02
CA LYS A 20 3.34 -10.70 -0.41
C LYS A 20 3.72 -11.87 -1.31
N ALA A 21 3.47 -11.78 -2.61
CA ALA A 21 3.88 -12.82 -3.56
C ALA A 21 5.41 -12.97 -3.65
N MET A 22 6.16 -11.87 -3.61
CA MET A 22 7.63 -11.89 -3.66
C MET A 22 8.30 -12.41 -2.36
N THR A 23 7.60 -12.29 -1.24
CA THR A 23 8.06 -12.71 0.10
C THR A 23 7.48 -14.07 0.52
N ALA A 24 6.51 -14.59 -0.22
CA ALA A 24 5.95 -15.92 0.00
C ALA A 24 7.06 -16.99 0.01
N GLY A 25 7.10 -17.78 1.08
CA GLY A 25 8.12 -18.82 1.29
C GLY A 25 9.47 -18.29 1.82
N LYS A 26 9.60 -16.99 2.10
CA LYS A 26 10.75 -16.40 2.79
C LYS A 26 10.38 -16.12 4.25
N LEU A 27 11.38 -15.99 5.12
CA LEU A 27 11.23 -15.57 6.52
C LEU A 27 11.02 -14.05 6.65
N ILE A 28 10.21 -13.47 5.77
CA ILE A 28 9.89 -12.04 5.75
C ILE A 28 8.38 -11.93 5.90
N ASP A 29 7.93 -11.36 7.02
CA ASP A 29 6.53 -11.08 7.25
C ASP A 29 6.16 -9.70 6.69
N VAL A 30 4.96 -9.58 6.13
CA VAL A 30 4.49 -8.39 5.44
C VAL A 30 3.14 -7.98 6.00
N GLU A 31 3.17 -6.98 6.86
CA GLU A 31 1.97 -6.35 7.39
C GLU A 31 1.64 -5.08 6.60
N PHE A 32 0.33 -4.86 6.39
CA PHE A 32 -0.17 -3.67 5.72
C PHE A 32 -1.17 -2.95 6.62
N VAL A 33 -0.99 -1.65 6.76
CA VAL A 33 -1.92 -0.76 7.47
C VAL A 33 -2.20 0.47 6.63
N ASN A 34 -3.47 0.86 6.60
CA ASN A 34 -3.90 2.07 5.89
C ASN A 34 -3.75 3.29 6.83
N GLY A 35 -2.82 4.19 6.52
CA GLY A 35 -2.54 5.37 7.34
C GLY A 35 -3.57 6.49 7.21
N CYS A 36 -3.86 6.91 5.97
CA CYS A 36 -4.91 7.86 5.65
C CYS A 36 -5.41 7.63 4.23
N LYS A 37 -6.61 8.11 3.92
CA LYS A 37 -7.08 8.13 2.52
C LYS A 37 -6.41 9.29 1.78
N ILE A 38 -6.28 9.14 0.47
CA ILE A 38 -5.59 10.10 -0.41
C ILE A 38 -6.17 11.53 -0.33
N LYS A 39 -7.47 11.69 -0.05
CA LYS A 39 -8.17 12.99 -0.02
C LYS A 39 -8.82 13.29 1.33
N ASP A 40 -8.46 12.55 2.37
CA ASP A 40 -9.06 12.72 3.69
C ASP A 40 -8.05 13.37 4.63
N PRO A 41 -8.36 14.53 5.25
CA PRO A 41 -7.49 15.14 6.23
C PRO A 41 -7.43 14.36 7.55
N ASP A 42 -8.23 13.31 7.71
CA ASP A 42 -8.18 12.44 8.88
C ASP A 42 -6.82 11.73 9.01
N LYS A 43 -6.19 11.94 10.16
CA LYS A 43 -4.87 11.38 10.53
C LYS A 43 -5.01 10.26 11.57
N SER A 44 -6.22 9.81 11.88
CA SER A 44 -6.49 8.79 12.89
C SER A 44 -5.67 7.50 12.69
N GLY A 45 -5.38 7.11 11.45
CA GLY A 45 -4.60 5.91 11.12
C GLY A 45 -3.08 6.08 11.23
N PHE A 46 -2.56 7.29 11.49
CA PHE A 46 -1.11 7.52 11.53
C PHE A 46 -0.44 6.86 12.72
N SER A 47 -1.12 6.80 13.87
CA SER A 47 -0.60 6.11 15.05
C SER A 47 -0.38 4.63 14.76
N ALA A 48 -1.33 3.97 14.10
CA ALA A 48 -1.21 2.57 13.72
C ALA A 48 -0.05 2.32 12.74
N VAL A 49 0.19 3.25 11.78
CA VAL A 49 1.36 3.18 10.89
C VAL A 49 2.66 3.30 11.67
N ILE A 50 2.74 4.23 12.63
CA ILE A 50 3.94 4.45 13.42
C ILE A 50 4.25 3.26 14.33
N GLU A 51 3.24 2.67 14.97
CA GLU A 51 3.44 1.48 15.81
C GLU A 51 3.92 0.29 14.97
N LEU A 52 3.33 0.07 13.80
CA LEU A 52 3.75 -0.98 12.89
C LEU A 52 5.16 -0.71 12.34
N ALA A 53 5.50 0.54 12.03
CA ALA A 53 6.83 0.95 11.60
C ALA A 53 7.90 0.74 12.68
N ARG A 54 7.55 0.82 13.96
CA ARG A 54 8.48 0.54 15.07
C ARG A 54 8.77 -0.95 15.20
N LEU A 55 7.78 -1.80 14.94
CA LEU A 55 7.93 -3.25 15.01
C LEU A 55 8.60 -3.80 13.74
N ALA A 56 8.36 -3.16 12.59
CA ALA A 56 8.95 -3.54 11.32
C ALA A 56 10.42 -3.13 11.22
N GLY A 57 11.26 -4.01 10.68
CA GLY A 57 12.65 -3.67 10.34
C GLY A 57 12.77 -2.76 9.10
N ILE A 58 11.73 -2.72 8.25
CA ILE A 58 11.68 -1.91 7.03
C ILE A 58 10.26 -1.34 6.87
N LEU A 59 10.16 -0.02 6.70
CA LEU A 59 8.92 0.67 6.38
C LEU A 59 8.90 1.07 4.89
N ASN A 60 7.90 0.59 4.14
CA ASN A 60 7.63 1.06 2.77
C ASN A 60 6.38 1.93 2.77
N ILE A 61 6.55 3.24 2.59
CA ILE A 61 5.45 4.20 2.43
C ILE A 61 5.12 4.30 0.95
N LEU A 62 3.90 3.89 0.57
CA LEU A 62 3.46 3.99 -0.81
C LEU A 62 2.50 5.18 -0.97
N TRP A 63 2.98 6.25 -1.61
CA TRP A 63 2.14 7.38 -2.01
C TRP A 63 1.74 7.21 -3.47
N TRP A 64 0.43 7.10 -3.75
CA TRP A 64 -0.09 6.99 -5.11
C TRP A 64 -0.64 8.35 -5.59
N PRO A 65 0.05 9.09 -6.45
CA PRO A 65 -0.50 10.30 -7.03
C PRO A 65 -1.66 9.93 -7.95
N ARG A 66 -2.81 10.61 -7.79
CA ARG A 66 -3.90 10.51 -8.76
C ARG A 66 -3.51 11.32 -10.00
N SER A 67 -3.74 10.77 -11.19
CA SER A 67 -3.86 11.58 -12.40
C SER A 67 -4.93 12.64 -12.16
N ILE A 68 -4.58 13.88 -12.47
CA ILE A 68 -5.48 15.04 -12.47
C ILE A 68 -6.58 14.74 -13.49
N ASP A 69 -7.83 14.71 -13.02
CA ASP A 69 -9.00 14.97 -13.86
C ASP A 69 -9.31 16.47 -13.74
#